data_AF-A0A836CFB8-F1
#
_entry.id   AF-A0A836CFB8-F1
#
_cell.length_a   1.000
_cell.length_b   1.000
_cell.length_c   1.000
_cell.angle_alpha   90.00
_cell.angle_beta   90.00
_cell.angle_gamma   90.00
#
_symmetry.space_group_name_H-M   'P 1'
#
loop_
_entity.id
_entity.type
_entity.pdbx_description
1 polymer ?
#
loop_
_entity_poly.entity_id
_entity_poly.type
_entity_poly.pdbx_seq_one_letter_code
_entity_poly.pdbx_strand_id
1 'polypeptide(L)'
;MAHTTASTMGEMMPATGGENADGRTAAARATKPAKSTVEELFAALMVALERRKTSVDTAALNVGGKRFQTSAATLTSVKRSFFDGLCSGLSRIEPCADGSYFIDRPSQVFEHVLNFMRGVELHYELLSNTELVLLRTEAQF
;
A
#
# COMPACT_ATOMS: atom_id res chain seq x y z
N MET A 1 -52.86 0.75 -60.93
CA MET A 1 -53.03 2.05 -61.62
C MET A 1 -53.90 2.92 -60.75
N ALA A 2 -53.31 3.89 -60.05
CA ALA A 2 -54.04 4.94 -59.35
C ALA A 2 -53.24 6.22 -59.53
N HIS A 3 -53.68 7.01 -60.50
CA HIS A 3 -53.22 8.37 -60.72
C HIS A 3 -54.05 9.28 -59.83
N THR A 4 -53.41 10.07 -58.98
CA THR A 4 -54.04 11.19 -58.29
C THR A 4 -53.31 12.46 -58.68
N THR A 5 -54.11 13.42 -59.09
CA THR A 5 -53.83 14.65 -59.81
C THR A 5 -53.16 15.72 -58.96
N ALA A 6 -52.30 16.50 -59.63
CA ALA A 6 -51.74 17.76 -59.17
C ALA A 6 -52.81 18.86 -59.05
N SER A 7 -52.63 19.80 -58.11
CA SER A 7 -52.82 21.26 -58.29
C SER A 7 -52.78 21.97 -56.93
N THR A 8 -51.85 22.93 -56.76
CA THR A 8 -52.11 24.26 -56.15
C THR A 8 -50.80 25.07 -56.13
N MET A 9 -50.88 26.25 -56.75
CA MET A 9 -49.87 27.32 -56.79
C MET A 9 -49.84 28.13 -55.48
N GLY A 10 -48.68 28.72 -55.20
CA GLY A 10 -48.41 29.70 -54.14
C GLY A 10 -47.04 29.36 -53.53
N GLU A 11 -46.04 30.21 -53.44
CA GLU A 11 -45.96 31.66 -53.46
C GLU A 11 -44.49 32.06 -53.67
N MET A 12 -44.26 33.22 -54.28
CA MET A 12 -42.97 33.83 -54.58
C MET A 12 -42.60 34.80 -53.46
N MET A 13 -41.35 34.75 -52.95
CA MET A 13 -40.42 35.89 -52.71
C MET A 13 -39.20 35.47 -51.86
N PRO A 14 -37.96 35.83 -52.23
CA PRO A 14 -36.76 35.65 -51.42
C PRO A 14 -36.33 36.96 -50.72
N ALA A 15 -35.90 36.87 -49.47
CA ALA A 15 -35.18 37.93 -48.74
C ALA A 15 -34.09 37.27 -47.88
N THR A 16 -32.84 37.26 -48.35
CA THR A 16 -31.74 38.19 -47.98
C THR A 16 -31.36 38.24 -46.49
N GLY A 17 -30.12 37.82 -46.22
CA GLY A 17 -29.19 38.59 -45.39
C GLY A 17 -29.21 38.34 -43.89
N GLY A 18 -28.09 37.85 -43.34
CA GLY A 18 -27.85 37.84 -41.90
C GLY A 18 -26.67 36.97 -41.48
N GLU A 19 -25.46 37.33 -41.90
CA GLU A 19 -24.24 37.03 -41.13
C GLU A 19 -24.42 37.56 -39.70
N ASN A 20 -24.06 36.76 -38.69
CA ASN A 20 -23.59 37.19 -37.37
C ASN A 20 -22.96 35.95 -36.71
N ALA A 21 -21.65 35.79 -36.77
CA ALA A 21 -20.68 36.36 -35.82
C ALA A 21 -20.58 35.52 -34.53
N ASP A 22 -19.36 35.02 -34.34
CA ASP A 22 -18.79 34.45 -33.14
C ASP A 22 -19.42 34.92 -31.82
N GLY A 23 -19.95 33.95 -31.07
CA GLY A 23 -20.43 34.13 -29.70
C GLY A 23 -19.84 33.06 -28.80
N ARG A 24 -18.51 32.93 -28.77
CA ARG A 24 -17.84 32.23 -27.67
C ARG A 24 -18.18 32.94 -26.36
N THR A 25 -18.33 32.13 -25.31
CA THR A 25 -18.24 32.44 -23.88
C THR A 25 -19.52 32.78 -23.10
N ALA A 26 -19.94 31.83 -22.25
CA ALA A 26 -20.51 32.11 -20.93
C ALA A 26 -20.28 30.91 -19.99
N ALA A 27 -19.10 30.91 -19.37
CA ALA A 27 -18.77 30.44 -18.03
C ALA A 27 -19.57 29.27 -17.40
N ALA A 28 -19.11 28.04 -17.65
CA ALA A 28 -19.18 26.98 -16.65
C ALA A 28 -17.95 27.08 -15.73
N ARG A 29 -17.99 27.99 -14.75
CA ARG A 29 -16.93 28.10 -13.73
C ARG A 29 -17.41 27.51 -12.41
N ALA A 30 -17.42 26.17 -12.36
CA ALA A 30 -17.30 25.45 -11.10
C ALA A 30 -15.84 25.55 -10.65
N THR A 31 -15.50 26.61 -9.92
CA THR A 31 -14.21 26.68 -9.21
C THR A 31 -14.43 26.43 -7.74
N LYS A 32 -13.92 25.29 -7.24
CA LYS A 32 -13.14 25.13 -6.00
C LYS A 32 -12.79 23.65 -5.77
N PRO A 33 -11.60 23.32 -5.24
CA PRO A 33 -10.30 23.96 -5.42
C PRO A 33 -9.27 22.96 -5.98
N ALA A 34 -8.28 23.43 -6.73
CA ALA A 34 -6.99 22.72 -6.76
C ALA A 34 -6.36 22.96 -5.39
N LYS A 35 -6.68 22.12 -4.40
CA LYS A 35 -5.87 22.04 -3.20
C LYS A 35 -4.50 21.63 -3.68
N SER A 36 -3.48 22.35 -3.23
CA SER A 36 -2.11 22.18 -3.67
C SER A 36 -1.78 20.68 -3.67
N THR A 37 -1.09 20.21 -4.70
CA THR A 37 -0.70 18.80 -4.88
C THR A 37 0.00 18.22 -3.64
N VAL A 38 0.55 19.08 -2.79
CA VAL A 38 1.11 18.72 -1.48
C VAL A 38 0.05 18.49 -0.39
N GLU A 39 -1.06 19.22 -0.35
CA GLU A 39 -2.14 18.98 0.63
C GLU A 39 -2.91 17.71 0.30
N GLU A 40 -3.11 17.42 -0.99
CA GLU A 40 -3.75 16.17 -1.43
C GLU A 40 -2.83 14.98 -1.20
N LEU A 41 -1.54 15.13 -1.48
CA LEU A 41 -0.54 14.09 -1.18
C LEU A 41 -0.35 13.92 0.33
N PHE A 42 -0.38 14.99 1.11
CA PHE A 42 -0.30 14.94 2.57
C PHE A 42 -1.57 14.31 3.15
N ALA A 43 -2.75 14.66 2.67
CA ALA A 43 -4.00 14.02 3.08
C ALA A 43 -4.01 12.52 2.68
N ALA A 44 -3.57 12.18 1.47
CA ALA A 44 -3.45 10.80 1.02
C ALA A 44 -2.42 10.01 1.85
N LEU A 45 -1.31 10.66 2.22
CA LEU A 45 -0.30 10.11 3.11
C LEU A 45 -0.88 9.90 4.51
N MET A 46 -1.53 10.89 5.09
CA MET A 46 -2.14 10.79 6.43
C MET A 46 -3.21 9.69 6.45
N VAL A 47 -4.07 9.61 5.44
CA VAL A 47 -5.04 8.50 5.27
C VAL A 47 -4.34 7.15 5.14
N ALA A 48 -3.23 7.07 4.39
CA ALA A 48 -2.42 5.86 4.29
C ALA A 48 -1.71 5.51 5.61
N LEU A 49 -1.28 6.49 6.40
CA LEU A 49 -0.69 6.34 7.72
C LEU A 49 -1.74 5.92 8.77
N GLU A 50 -2.96 6.45 8.68
CA GLU A 50 -4.07 6.15 9.59
C GLU A 50 -4.62 4.73 9.36
N ARG A 51 -4.58 4.23 8.12
CA ARG A 51 -4.78 2.80 7.82
C ARG A 51 -3.75 1.88 8.49
N ARG A 52 -2.56 2.40 8.84
CA ARG A 52 -1.56 1.66 9.63
C ARG A 52 -1.81 1.73 11.14
N LYS A 53 -2.68 2.62 11.63
CA LYS A 53 -2.68 3.04 13.05
C LYS A 53 -3.93 2.62 13.85
N THR A 54 -4.52 1.45 13.56
CA THR A 54 -5.69 0.96 14.31
C THR A 54 -5.70 -0.54 14.65
N SER A 55 -4.67 -1.29 14.25
CA SER A 55 -4.43 -2.65 14.73
C SER A 55 -3.09 -2.68 15.46
N VAL A 56 -2.93 -3.52 16.49
CA VAL A 56 -1.60 -3.84 17.03
C VAL A 56 -0.69 -4.12 15.83
N ASP A 57 0.41 -3.38 15.69
CA ASP A 57 1.36 -3.49 14.57
C ASP A 57 2.05 -4.86 14.61
N THR A 58 1.32 -5.89 14.18
CA THR A 58 1.77 -7.27 14.17
C THR A 58 2.33 -7.63 12.80
N ALA A 59 3.45 -8.31 12.81
CA ALA A 59 4.12 -8.86 11.65
C ALA A 59 4.02 -10.39 11.70
N ALA A 60 3.57 -10.98 10.59
CA ALA A 60 3.63 -12.42 10.39
C ALA A 60 4.97 -12.78 9.75
N LEU A 61 5.63 -13.81 10.27
CA LEU A 61 6.92 -14.31 9.78
C LEU A 61 6.78 -15.79 9.45
N ASN A 62 7.44 -16.23 8.40
CA ASN A 62 7.61 -17.63 8.06
C ASN A 62 9.11 -17.94 8.04
N VAL A 63 9.62 -18.57 9.09
CA VAL A 63 11.03 -18.91 9.24
C VAL A 63 11.21 -20.39 8.91
N GLY A 64 11.87 -20.70 7.80
CA GLY A 64 12.13 -22.10 7.40
C GLY A 64 10.89 -22.99 7.37
N GLY A 65 9.71 -22.43 7.10
CA GLY A 65 8.42 -23.14 7.09
C GLY A 65 7.58 -23.04 8.38
N LYS A 66 8.14 -22.53 9.50
CA LYS A 66 7.41 -22.32 10.76
C LYS A 66 6.88 -20.89 10.83
N ARG A 67 5.59 -20.74 11.14
CA ARG A 67 4.94 -19.44 11.30
C ARG A 67 5.18 -18.86 12.70
N PHE A 68 5.52 -17.58 12.74
CA PHE A 68 5.62 -16.78 13.95
C PHE A 68 4.82 -15.50 13.78
N GLN A 69 4.33 -14.96 14.90
CA GLN A 69 3.68 -13.66 14.94
C GLN A 69 4.33 -12.82 16.03
N THR A 70 4.64 -11.57 15.72
CA THR A 70 5.29 -10.65 16.64
C THR A 70 4.91 -9.21 16.31
N SER A 71 5.42 -8.23 17.03
CA SER A 71 5.18 -6.82 16.74
C SER A 71 6.34 -6.17 15.96
N ALA A 72 6.06 -5.12 15.19
CA ALA A 72 7.08 -4.29 14.56
C ALA A 72 8.03 -3.66 15.61
N ALA A 73 7.51 -3.34 16.79
CA ALA A 73 8.31 -2.85 17.92
C ALA A 73 9.34 -3.90 18.39
N THR A 74 8.94 -5.17 18.49
CA THR A 74 9.86 -6.27 18.81
C THR A 74 10.92 -6.41 17.71
N LEU A 75 10.53 -6.40 16.44
CA LEU A 75 11.46 -6.54 15.31
C LEU A 75 12.48 -5.40 15.21
N THR A 76 12.11 -4.21 15.66
CA THR A 76 12.96 -3.00 15.63
C THR A 76 13.64 -2.71 16.97
N SER A 77 13.57 -3.62 17.95
CA SER A 77 14.17 -3.44 19.27
C SER A 77 15.69 -3.41 19.21
N VAL A 78 16.28 -4.22 18.32
CA VAL A 78 17.72 -4.24 18.04
C VAL A 78 17.99 -3.45 16.75
N LYS A 79 18.59 -2.26 16.89
CA LYS A 79 18.89 -1.39 15.76
C LYS A 79 19.96 -1.96 14.84
N ARG A 80 19.82 -1.69 13.54
CA ARG A 80 20.72 -2.19 12.47
C ARG A 80 20.79 -3.72 12.38
N SER A 81 19.82 -4.42 12.94
CA SER A 81 19.63 -5.86 12.71
C SER A 81 18.91 -6.10 11.38
N PHE A 82 18.96 -7.35 10.90
CA PHE A 82 18.15 -7.79 9.77
C PHE A 82 16.66 -7.41 9.92
N PHE A 83 16.10 -7.61 11.12
CA PHE A 83 14.69 -7.34 11.41
C PHE A 83 14.35 -5.85 11.47
N ASP A 84 15.26 -5.01 11.93
CA ASP A 84 15.12 -3.55 11.87
C ASP A 84 15.12 -3.08 10.41
N GLY A 85 15.97 -3.66 9.56
CA GLY A 85 15.95 -3.46 8.10
C GLY A 85 14.63 -3.88 7.45
N LEU A 86 14.07 -5.01 7.89
CA LEU A 86 12.81 -5.54 7.39
C LEU A 86 11.64 -4.58 7.67
N CYS A 87 11.55 -4.05 8.89
CA CYS A 87 10.47 -3.14 9.27
C CYS A 87 10.68 -1.69 8.80
N SER A 88 11.92 -1.24 8.63
CA SER A 88 12.23 0.11 8.15
C SER A 88 12.05 0.27 6.63
N GLY A 89 11.76 -0.81 5.91
CA GLY A 89 11.63 -0.80 4.44
C GLY A 89 12.99 -0.65 3.72
N LEU A 90 14.10 -0.82 4.45
CA LEU A 90 15.44 -0.85 3.87
C LEU A 90 15.71 -2.18 3.14
N SER A 91 15.04 -3.25 3.58
CA SER A 91 15.11 -4.56 2.95
C SER A 91 14.20 -4.64 1.71
N ARG A 92 14.70 -5.20 0.61
CA ARG A 92 13.90 -5.54 -0.59
C ARG A 92 13.11 -6.85 -0.43
N ILE A 93 12.68 -7.17 0.79
CA ILE A 93 11.94 -8.41 1.07
C ILE A 93 10.46 -8.07 1.01
N GLU A 94 9.79 -8.59 -0.01
CA GLU A 94 8.35 -8.48 -0.15
C GLU A 94 7.63 -9.54 0.69
N PRO A 95 6.49 -9.21 1.30
CA PRO A 95 5.67 -10.22 1.98
C PRO A 95 5.11 -11.22 0.97
N CYS A 96 4.92 -12.46 1.40
CA CYS A 96 4.24 -13.50 0.65
C CYS A 96 2.76 -13.16 0.43
N ALA A 97 2.08 -13.93 -0.41
CA ALA A 97 0.65 -13.76 -0.70
C ALA A 97 -0.26 -13.83 0.54
N ASP A 98 0.19 -14.52 1.60
CA ASP A 98 -0.50 -14.60 2.89
C ASP A 98 -0.16 -13.45 3.87
N GLY A 99 0.64 -12.48 3.43
CA GLY A 99 1.08 -11.34 4.23
C GLY A 99 2.26 -11.63 5.17
N SER A 100 2.81 -12.86 5.16
CA SER A 100 3.97 -13.21 5.98
C SER A 100 5.30 -12.90 5.29
N TYR A 101 6.32 -12.53 6.05
CA TYR A 101 7.68 -12.40 5.53
C TYR A 101 8.41 -13.73 5.61
N PHE A 102 8.85 -14.26 4.46
CA PHE A 102 9.62 -15.49 4.42
C PHE A 102 11.09 -15.24 4.77
N ILE A 103 11.63 -16.07 5.65
CA ILE A 103 13.00 -16.03 6.15
C ILE A 103 13.58 -17.42 5.94
N ASP A 104 14.57 -17.51 5.05
CA ASP A 104 15.25 -18.75 4.69
C ASP A 104 16.29 -19.16 5.74
N ARG A 105 15.82 -19.38 6.97
CA ARG A 105 16.63 -19.72 8.16
C ARG A 105 15.97 -20.85 8.95
N PRO A 106 16.75 -21.64 9.73
CA PRO A 106 16.19 -22.68 10.58
C PRO A 106 15.31 -22.08 11.70
N SER A 107 14.12 -22.64 11.89
CA SER A 107 13.18 -22.15 12.90
C SER A 107 13.40 -22.68 14.31
N GLN A 108 14.25 -23.70 14.47
CA GLN A 108 14.41 -24.46 15.71
C GLN A 108 14.73 -23.57 16.91
N VAL A 109 15.65 -22.62 16.74
CA VAL A 109 16.11 -21.71 17.81
C VAL A 109 15.55 -20.30 17.67
N PHE A 110 14.69 -20.05 16.69
CA PHE A 110 14.20 -18.71 16.39
C PHE A 110 13.33 -18.13 17.53
N GLU A 111 12.69 -18.98 18.32
CA GLU A 111 11.94 -18.55 19.49
C GLU A 111 12.84 -17.89 20.55
N HIS A 112 14.07 -18.39 20.74
CA HIS A 112 15.05 -17.77 21.63
C HIS A 112 15.50 -16.41 21.10
N VAL A 113 15.70 -16.28 19.79
CA VAL A 113 16.02 -15.01 19.14
C VAL A 113 14.90 -14.00 19.35
N LEU A 114 13.63 -14.39 19.14
CA LEU A 114 12.49 -13.51 19.39
C LEU A 114 12.34 -13.14 20.87
N ASN A 115 12.57 -14.08 21.78
CA ASN A 115 12.50 -13.83 23.22
C ASN A 115 13.57 -12.84 23.67
N PHE A 116 14.79 -12.96 23.16
CA PHE A 116 15.82 -11.94 23.36
C PHE A 116 15.35 -10.55 22.89
N MET A 117 14.77 -10.45 21.70
CA MET A 117 14.25 -9.19 21.16
C MET A 117 13.07 -8.61 21.96
N ARG A 118 12.35 -9.45 22.71
CA ARG A 118 11.28 -9.05 23.65
C ARG A 118 11.80 -8.63 25.02
N GLY A 119 13.11 -8.80 25.29
CA GLY A 119 13.70 -8.58 26.61
C GLY A 119 13.45 -9.71 27.61
N VAL A 120 13.07 -10.90 27.13
CA VAL A 120 12.95 -12.10 27.97
C VAL A 120 14.33 -12.69 28.20
N GLU A 121 14.63 -13.02 29.46
CA GLU A 121 15.92 -13.61 29.83
C GLU A 121 16.11 -14.98 29.18
N LEU A 122 17.32 -15.20 28.64
CA LEU A 122 17.71 -16.47 28.04
C LEU A 122 18.47 -17.33 29.07
N HIS A 123 17.83 -18.39 29.54
CA HIS A 123 18.45 -19.38 30.42
C HIS A 123 19.29 -20.37 29.59
N TYR A 124 20.52 -19.98 29.27
CA TYR A 124 21.44 -20.78 28.45
C TYR A 124 21.78 -22.14 29.07
N GLU A 125 21.68 -22.30 30.39
CA GLU A 125 21.94 -23.58 31.08
C GLU A 125 20.90 -24.66 30.75
N LEU A 126 19.73 -24.27 30.25
CA LEU A 126 18.65 -25.20 29.89
C LEU A 126 18.70 -25.67 28.43
N LEU A 127 19.62 -25.11 27.62
CA LEU A 127 19.75 -25.43 26.21
C LEU A 127 20.75 -26.57 25.99
N SER A 128 20.44 -27.46 25.05
CA SER A 128 21.39 -28.47 24.60
C SER A 128 22.57 -27.83 23.86
N ASN A 129 23.71 -28.53 23.80
CA ASN A 129 24.88 -28.06 23.03
C ASN A 129 24.53 -27.77 21.55
N THR A 130 23.65 -28.56 20.95
CA THR A 130 23.18 -28.35 19.58
C THR A 130 22.40 -27.05 19.45
N GLU A 131 21.48 -26.78 20.38
CA GLU A 131 20.71 -25.53 20.39
C GLU A 131 21.60 -24.32 20.63
N LEU A 132 22.61 -24.42 21.50
CA LEU A 132 23.58 -23.34 21.74
C LEU A 132 24.40 -23.02 20.49
N VAL A 133 24.87 -24.04 19.76
CA VAL A 133 25.59 -23.85 18.50
C VAL A 133 24.70 -23.18 17.46
N LEU A 134 23.48 -23.69 17.28
CA LEU A 134 22.52 -23.10 16.34
C LEU A 134 22.16 -21.66 16.72
N LEU A 135 21.87 -21.40 18.01
CA LEU A 135 21.51 -20.08 18.49
C LEU A 135 22.66 -19.07 18.27
N ARG A 136 23.91 -19.49 18.48
CA ARG A 136 25.07 -18.64 18.19
C ARG A 136 25.17 -18.29 16.70
N THR A 137 24.93 -19.25 15.81
CA THR A 137 24.93 -19.01 14.36
C THR A 137 23.79 -18.09 13.95
N GLU A 138 22.57 -18.31 14.45
CA GLU A 138 21.40 -17.49 14.10
C GLU A 138 21.46 -16.07 14.70
N ALA A 139 22.04 -15.88 15.88
CA ALA A 139 22.17 -14.57 16.50
C ALA A 139 23.18 -13.64 15.80
N GLN A 140 24.02 -14.16 14.90
CA GLN A 140 24.99 -13.39 14.12
C GLN A 140 24.49 -13.00 12.73
N PHE A 141 23.30 -13.47 12.35
CA PHE A 141 22.66 -13.18 11.07
C PHE A 141 22.09 -11.76 11.02
#